data_AF-A0A430L810-F1
#
_entry.id   AF-A0A430L810-F1
#
_cell.length_a   1.000
_cell.length_b   1.000
_cell.length_c   1.000
_cell.angle_alpha   90.00
_cell.angle_beta   90.00
_cell.angle_gamma   90.00
#
_symmetry.space_group_name_H-M   'P 1'
#
loop_
_entity.id
_entity.type
_entity.pdbx_description
1 polymer ?
#
loop_
_entity_poly.entity_id
_entity_poly.type
_entity_poly.pdbx_seq_one_letter_code
_entity_poly.pdbx_strand_id
1 'polypeptide(L)'
;MRLINIKTLKLETFIGEVPPYAILSHTWGEGEVTLQDLDSDDLEEKPGWEKIVGFCQTVTKHLSDPPRYAWVDTCCIDKTSSAELSESINAMFRWYEESQCCFAYLQDVTSENLERLEQSRWFTRGWTLQELLAPMTVDFFDQDWEFIGNKVDLGERISLRTNIDIETLKTGDLSDASVSQKMSWASNRQTTRLEDIAYCLLGIFDISMTMLYGEGEKAFIRLQEEILKEYDDHTIFAWDASSVPESASTIGTLAPHPSYFSKSSHFQPHPSTGDPVTITNRGIRLGLPIIEESKNPGQELGLLSCFSGSGAGSAVGIALLRKSHDAQGYSRSRAPPVELSVRGFFRGMFFFGARYQTKGKNRQGPSVTSLEGRRPGRSCVQDVEQPAKVA
;
A
#
# COMPACT_ATOMS: atom_id res chain seq x y z
N MET A 1 17.46 9.17 13.78
CA MET A 1 17.87 7.92 13.12
C MET A 1 19.24 7.50 13.65
N ARG A 2 19.47 6.19 13.84
CA ARG A 2 20.79 5.64 14.18
C ARG A 2 21.39 4.96 12.96
N LEU A 3 22.68 5.16 12.73
CA LEU A 3 23.42 4.62 11.58
C LEU A 3 24.76 4.03 12.03
N ILE A 4 25.19 2.97 11.37
CA ILE A 4 26.49 2.34 11.58
C ILE A 4 27.51 3.08 10.72
N ASN A 5 28.59 3.58 11.32
CA ASN A 5 29.73 4.09 10.56
C ASN A 5 30.50 2.91 9.98
N ILE A 6 30.52 2.77 8.66
CA ILE A 6 31.06 1.60 7.95
C ILE A 6 32.54 1.34 8.27
N LYS A 7 33.33 2.39 8.57
CA LYS A 7 34.76 2.24 8.85
C LYS A 7 35.04 1.79 10.28
N THR A 8 34.25 2.25 11.24
CA THR A 8 34.49 1.99 12.66
C THR A 8 33.56 0.91 13.22
N LEU A 9 32.51 0.54 12.47
CA LEU A 9 31.40 -0.31 12.86
C LEU A 9 30.66 0.15 14.13
N LYS A 10 30.82 1.44 14.49
CA LYS A 10 30.14 2.04 15.64
C LYS A 10 28.83 2.69 15.23
N LEU A 11 27.85 2.62 16.11
CA LEU A 11 26.57 3.29 15.94
C LEU A 11 26.69 4.78 16.27
N GLU A 12 26.19 5.63 15.38
CA GLU A 12 26.12 7.08 15.52
C GLU A 12 24.64 7.52 15.44
N THR A 13 24.24 8.51 16.24
CA THR A 13 22.85 9.01 16.31
C THR A 13 22.74 10.36 15.63
N PHE A 14 21.75 10.49 14.73
CA PHE A 14 21.46 11.70 13.98
C PHE A 14 20.04 12.20 14.29
N ILE A 15 19.95 13.48 14.66
CA ILE A 15 18.70 14.19 14.92
C ILE A 15 18.59 15.31 13.87
N GLY A 16 17.53 15.28 13.05
CA GLY A 16 17.36 16.24 11.95
C GLY A 16 17.93 15.71 10.64
N GLU A 17 19.00 16.35 10.14
CA GLU A 17 19.62 15.98 8.86
C GLU A 17 20.31 14.61 8.97
N VAL A 18 19.85 13.65 8.16
CA VAL A 18 20.39 12.30 8.09
C VAL A 18 21.38 12.25 6.93
N PRO A 19 22.65 11.86 7.16
CA PRO A 19 23.64 11.76 6.09
C PRO A 19 23.29 10.61 5.13
N PRO A 20 23.78 10.58 3.88
CA PRO A 20 23.58 9.45 2.98
C PRO A 20 24.03 8.11 3.60
N TYR A 21 23.22 7.07 3.43
CA TYR A 21 23.46 5.73 3.96
C TYR A 21 23.07 4.63 2.97
N ALA A 22 23.74 3.49 3.10
CA ALA A 22 23.30 2.23 2.52
C ALA A 22 22.34 1.53 3.48
N ILE A 23 21.34 0.81 2.98
CA ILE A 23 20.37 0.09 3.82
C ILE A 23 20.40 -1.42 3.55
N LEU A 24 20.35 -2.23 4.60
CA LEU A 24 20.28 -3.69 4.49
C LEU A 24 18.82 -4.13 4.50
N SER A 25 18.42 -4.85 3.47
CA SER A 25 17.19 -5.63 3.41
C SER A 25 17.53 -7.10 3.62
N HIS A 26 16.92 -7.75 4.61
CA HIS A 26 17.21 -9.15 4.92
C HIS A 26 16.05 -9.87 5.60
N THR A 27 16.18 -11.20 5.73
CA THR A 27 15.32 -11.95 6.64
C THR A 27 16.08 -12.23 7.94
N TRP A 28 15.44 -11.98 9.08
CA TRP A 28 16.02 -12.29 10.38
C TRP A 28 16.29 -13.80 10.50
N GLY A 29 17.49 -14.14 10.96
CA GLY A 29 17.95 -15.49 11.26
C GLY A 29 18.18 -15.72 12.75
N GLU A 30 18.90 -16.78 13.07
CA GLU A 30 19.39 -17.00 14.43
C GLU A 30 20.59 -16.10 14.73
N GLY A 31 20.65 -15.55 15.94
CA GLY A 31 21.78 -14.73 16.39
C GLY A 31 21.86 -13.34 15.74
N GLU A 32 20.73 -12.75 15.33
CA GLU A 32 20.70 -11.33 14.92
C GLU A 32 21.18 -10.41 16.04
N VAL A 33 21.95 -9.40 15.67
CA VAL A 33 22.46 -8.39 16.61
C VAL A 33 21.40 -7.33 16.84
N THR A 34 20.96 -7.19 18.08
CA THR A 34 20.07 -6.09 18.49
C THR A 34 20.87 -4.85 18.90
N LEU A 35 20.19 -3.73 19.11
CA LEU A 35 20.84 -2.52 19.64
C LEU A 35 21.55 -2.79 20.97
N GLN A 36 20.93 -3.59 21.83
CA GLN A 36 21.44 -3.92 23.17
C GLN A 36 22.65 -4.85 23.12
N ASP A 37 22.85 -5.58 22.02
CA ASP A 37 23.98 -6.48 21.83
C ASP A 37 25.26 -5.75 21.41
N LEU A 38 25.19 -4.50 20.94
CA LEU A 38 26.36 -3.79 20.39
C LEU A 38 27.47 -3.52 21.43
N ASP A 39 27.13 -3.56 22.72
CA ASP A 39 28.08 -3.39 23.83
C ASP A 39 28.40 -4.73 24.53
N SER A 40 27.98 -5.87 23.98
CA SER A 40 28.19 -7.18 24.60
C SER A 40 29.57 -7.78 24.27
N ASP A 41 30.16 -8.47 25.25
CA ASP A 41 31.48 -9.11 25.09
C ASP A 41 31.46 -10.25 24.04
N ASP A 42 30.28 -10.84 23.78
CA ASP A 42 30.06 -11.93 22.83
C ASP A 42 29.61 -11.46 21.43
N LEU A 43 29.65 -10.15 21.15
CA LEU A 43 29.16 -9.57 19.90
C LEU A 43 29.81 -10.23 18.66
N GLU A 44 31.13 -10.42 18.70
CA GLU A 44 31.89 -10.99 17.58
C GLU A 44 31.59 -12.47 17.31
N GLU A 45 30.98 -13.17 18.28
CA GLU A 45 30.58 -14.57 18.14
C GLU A 45 29.19 -14.72 17.51
N LYS A 46 28.43 -13.62 17.36
CA LYS A 46 27.06 -13.65 16.82
C LYS A 46 27.07 -13.73 15.29
N PRO A 47 26.35 -14.69 14.67
CA PRO A 47 26.20 -14.75 13.20
C PRO A 47 25.64 -13.46 12.59
N GLY A 48 24.76 -12.75 13.32
CA GLY A 48 24.25 -11.44 12.89
C GLY A 48 25.34 -10.37 12.80
N TRP A 49 26.41 -10.47 13.58
CA TRP A 49 27.52 -9.53 13.52
C TRP A 49 28.36 -9.75 12.28
N GLU A 50 28.68 -11.00 11.95
CA GLU A 50 29.36 -11.36 10.69
C GLU A 50 28.58 -10.83 9.48
N LYS A 51 27.24 -10.93 9.51
CA LYS A 51 26.37 -10.35 8.48
C LYS A 51 26.47 -8.83 8.39
N ILE A 52 26.48 -8.11 9.52
CA ILE A 52 26.62 -6.64 9.53
C ILE A 52 28.00 -6.22 9.00
N VAL A 53 29.06 -6.93 9.39
CA VAL A 53 30.42 -6.71 8.89
C VAL A 53 30.49 -6.96 7.39
N GLY A 54 29.96 -8.10 6.92
CA GLY A 54 29.89 -8.45 5.51
C GLY A 54 29.10 -7.43 4.69
N PHE A 55 27.99 -6.92 5.22
CA PHE A 55 27.25 -5.83 4.61
C PHE A 55 28.11 -4.57 4.45
N CYS A 56 28.74 -4.09 5.52
CA CYS A 56 29.59 -2.90 5.50
C CYS A 56 30.77 -3.03 4.51
N GLN A 57 31.39 -4.21 4.47
CA GLN A 57 32.46 -4.52 3.52
C GLN A 57 31.96 -4.53 2.07
N THR A 58 30.81 -5.17 1.84
CA THR A 58 30.18 -5.27 0.51
C THR A 58 29.80 -3.89 -0.01
N VAL A 59 29.22 -3.01 0.82
CA VAL A 59 28.94 -1.61 0.46
C VAL A 59 30.20 -0.91 -0.04
N THR A 60 31.32 -1.07 0.68
CA THR A 60 32.59 -0.42 0.32
C THR A 60 33.22 -0.99 -0.96
N LYS A 61 33.08 -2.31 -1.20
CA LYS A 61 33.65 -3.02 -2.36
C LYS A 61 32.83 -2.82 -3.63
N HIS A 62 31.50 -2.84 -3.50
CA HIS A 62 30.56 -2.88 -4.63
C HIS A 62 30.31 -1.50 -5.23
N LEU A 63 30.26 -0.46 -4.41
CA LEU A 63 29.95 0.89 -4.86
C LEU A 63 31.21 1.66 -5.23
N SER A 64 31.14 2.41 -6.34
CA SER A 64 32.23 3.33 -6.73
C SER A 64 32.37 4.53 -5.78
N ASP A 65 31.25 4.99 -5.22
CA ASP A 65 31.19 6.07 -4.22
C ASP A 65 30.31 5.62 -3.03
N PRO A 66 30.86 4.80 -2.12
CA PRO A 66 30.10 4.24 -1.01
C PRO A 66 29.76 5.32 0.02
N PRO A 67 28.53 5.33 0.58
CA PRO A 67 28.20 6.19 1.70
C PRO A 67 29.07 5.85 2.92
N ARG A 68 29.23 6.80 3.83
CA ARG A 68 29.97 6.56 5.08
C ARG A 68 29.18 5.70 6.07
N TYR A 69 27.86 5.64 5.90
CA TYR A 69 26.94 5.11 6.87
C TYR A 69 26.12 3.95 6.29
N ALA A 70 25.75 3.03 7.18
CA ALA A 70 24.91 1.88 6.90
C ALA A 70 23.74 1.86 7.89
N TRP A 71 22.60 1.33 7.47
CA TRP A 71 21.44 1.11 8.33
C TRP A 71 21.02 -0.36 8.29
N VAL A 72 20.75 -0.91 9.47
CA VAL A 72 20.25 -2.28 9.66
C VAL A 72 19.17 -2.24 10.74
N ASP A 73 17.95 -2.66 10.40
CA ASP A 73 16.77 -2.59 11.28
C ASP A 73 16.99 -3.30 12.62
N THR A 74 17.83 -4.34 12.62
CA THR A 74 18.04 -5.16 13.81
C THR A 74 18.66 -4.40 14.98
N CYS A 75 19.63 -3.54 14.69
CA CYS A 75 20.41 -2.77 15.67
C CYS A 75 20.27 -1.24 15.55
N CYS A 76 19.70 -0.72 14.47
CA CYS A 76 19.46 0.73 14.29
C CYS A 76 18.11 1.21 14.86
N ILE A 77 17.25 0.29 15.32
CA ILE A 77 15.97 0.58 15.99
C ILE A 77 16.02 0.05 17.42
N ASP A 78 15.51 0.82 18.39
CA ASP A 78 15.37 0.36 19.77
C ASP A 78 14.00 -0.30 19.90
N LYS A 79 14.03 -1.63 19.88
CA LYS A 79 12.80 -2.43 19.97
C LYS A 79 12.28 -2.54 21.41
N THR A 80 13.05 -2.05 22.39
CA THR A 80 12.64 -2.01 23.81
C THR A 80 11.79 -0.77 24.12
N SER A 81 11.94 0.30 23.32
CA SER A 81 11.13 1.50 23.39
C SER A 81 9.92 1.38 22.46
N SER A 82 8.72 1.23 23.04
CA SER A 82 7.48 1.15 22.24
C SER A 82 7.20 2.42 21.44
N ALA A 83 7.59 3.59 21.99
CA ALA A 83 7.47 4.87 21.30
C ALA A 83 8.36 4.91 20.05
N GLU A 84 9.64 4.55 20.21
CA GLU A 84 10.57 4.55 19.07
C GLU A 84 10.22 3.46 18.05
N LEU A 85 9.80 2.27 18.49
CA LEU A 85 9.36 1.22 17.59
C LEU A 85 8.16 1.67 16.75
N SER A 86 7.20 2.37 17.36
CA SER A 86 6.04 2.91 16.66
C SER A 86 6.43 3.99 15.66
N GLU A 87 7.32 4.91 16.03
CA GLU A 87 7.87 5.92 15.11
C GLU A 87 8.61 5.26 13.94
N SER A 88 9.45 4.28 14.24
CA SER A 88 10.28 3.57 13.25
C SER A 88 9.44 2.82 12.25
N ILE A 89 8.39 2.11 12.68
CA ILE A 89 7.52 1.38 11.76
C ILE A 89 6.78 2.33 10.80
N ASN A 90 6.30 3.48 11.28
CA ASN A 90 5.66 4.48 10.40
C ASN A 90 6.67 5.14 9.45
N ALA A 91 7.95 5.23 9.82
CA ALA A 91 9.00 5.87 9.02
C ALA A 91 9.76 4.92 8.07
N MET A 92 9.62 3.60 8.24
CA MET A 92 10.53 2.64 7.61
C MET A 92 10.49 2.68 6.09
N PHE A 93 9.31 2.78 5.46
CA PHE A 93 9.20 2.92 4.01
C PHE A 93 10.03 4.10 3.51
N ARG A 94 9.89 5.25 4.18
CA ARG A 94 10.66 6.46 3.87
C ARG A 94 12.16 6.26 4.06
N TRP A 95 12.59 5.52 5.09
CA TRP A 95 14.00 5.21 5.28
C TRP A 95 14.57 4.30 4.18
N TYR A 96 13.77 3.41 3.61
CA TYR A 96 14.17 2.64 2.44
C TYR A 96 14.18 3.51 1.17
N GLU A 97 13.19 4.37 0.99
CA GLU A 97 13.09 5.33 -0.12
C GLU A 97 14.25 6.34 -0.15
N GLU A 98 14.59 6.92 1.01
CA GLU A 98 15.67 7.91 1.19
C GLU A 98 17.07 7.29 1.20
N SER A 99 17.19 5.96 1.21
CA SER A 99 18.49 5.29 1.17
C SER A 99 19.20 5.51 -0.17
N GLN A 100 20.52 5.65 -0.13
CA GLN A 100 21.32 5.79 -1.37
C GLN A 100 21.30 4.48 -2.19
N CYS A 101 21.22 3.34 -1.49
CA CYS A 101 21.23 2.01 -2.09
C CYS A 101 20.71 0.98 -1.08
N CYS A 102 19.92 0.03 -1.57
CA CYS A 102 19.41 -1.08 -0.78
C CYS A 102 20.11 -2.38 -1.18
N PHE A 103 20.65 -3.11 -0.21
CA PHE A 103 21.32 -4.40 -0.40
C PHE A 103 20.38 -5.48 0.12
N ALA A 104 19.86 -6.34 -0.76
CA ALA A 104 19.04 -7.48 -0.40
C ALA A 104 19.92 -8.72 -0.19
N TYR A 105 20.11 -9.11 1.08
CA TYR A 105 20.90 -10.29 1.45
C TYR A 105 20.03 -11.54 1.52
N LEU A 106 20.31 -12.50 0.65
CA LEU A 106 19.56 -13.75 0.50
C LEU A 106 20.30 -14.91 1.14
N GLN A 107 20.12 -15.08 2.46
CA GLN A 107 20.81 -16.10 3.25
C GLN A 107 20.56 -17.55 2.79
N ASP A 108 19.48 -17.81 2.03
CA ASP A 108 19.09 -19.13 1.56
C ASP A 108 19.36 -19.36 0.06
N VAL A 109 20.10 -18.45 -0.58
CA VAL A 109 20.53 -18.53 -1.97
C VAL A 109 22.05 -18.64 -2.02
N THR A 110 22.56 -19.42 -2.98
CA THR A 110 23.99 -19.53 -3.28
C THR A 110 24.20 -19.34 -4.78
N SER A 111 25.41 -18.96 -5.17
CA SER A 111 25.82 -18.78 -6.57
C SER A 111 25.62 -20.02 -7.45
N GLU A 112 25.67 -21.22 -6.87
CA GLU A 112 25.41 -22.49 -7.60
C GLU A 112 23.90 -22.75 -7.83
N ASN A 113 23.03 -22.00 -7.13
CA ASN A 113 21.61 -22.31 -6.98
C ASN A 113 20.70 -21.18 -7.47
N LEU A 114 21.16 -20.32 -8.40
CA LEU A 114 20.40 -19.12 -8.77
C LEU A 114 18.99 -19.41 -9.29
N GLU A 115 18.70 -20.62 -9.76
CA GLU A 115 17.35 -21.10 -10.10
C GLU A 115 16.37 -21.09 -8.91
N ARG A 116 16.88 -20.99 -7.67
CA ARG A 116 16.09 -20.91 -6.43
C ARG A 116 15.81 -19.50 -5.94
N LEU A 117 16.25 -18.46 -6.66
CA LEU A 117 16.05 -17.07 -6.27
C LEU A 117 14.59 -16.79 -5.86
N GLU A 118 13.64 -17.19 -6.70
CA GLU A 118 12.20 -16.97 -6.50
C GLU A 118 11.65 -17.74 -5.28
N GLN A 119 12.35 -18.78 -4.84
CA GLN A 119 11.97 -19.59 -3.68
C GLN A 119 12.57 -19.06 -2.38
N SER A 120 13.44 -18.04 -2.44
CA SER A 120 14.02 -17.44 -1.24
C SER A 120 12.94 -16.95 -0.28
N ARG A 121 13.16 -17.17 1.01
CA ARG A 121 12.33 -16.63 2.10
C ARG A 121 12.20 -15.11 2.03
N TRP A 122 13.15 -14.43 1.39
CA TRP A 122 13.07 -12.99 1.20
C TRP A 122 11.82 -12.58 0.43
N PHE A 123 11.39 -13.34 -0.59
CA PHE A 123 10.15 -13.06 -1.34
C PHE A 123 8.85 -13.41 -0.60
N THR A 124 8.94 -14.13 0.52
CA THR A 124 7.78 -14.48 1.37
C THR A 124 7.74 -13.71 2.69
N ARG A 125 8.75 -12.93 3.04
CA ARG A 125 8.74 -12.09 4.25
C ARG A 125 7.82 -10.86 4.03
N GLY A 126 7.02 -10.50 5.03
CA GLY A 126 6.12 -9.34 4.94
C GLY A 126 6.86 -8.02 4.69
N TRP A 127 7.80 -7.71 5.58
CA TRP A 127 8.56 -6.45 5.56
C TRP A 127 9.32 -6.21 4.26
N THR A 128 9.93 -7.24 3.66
CA THR A 128 10.70 -7.10 2.41
C THR A 128 9.90 -6.62 1.20
N LEU A 129 8.56 -6.52 1.29
CA LEU A 129 7.76 -5.89 0.24
C LEU A 129 8.06 -4.41 0.10
N GLN A 130 8.09 -3.69 1.22
CA GLN A 130 8.43 -2.27 1.18
C GLN A 130 9.92 -2.07 0.88
N GLU A 131 10.77 -3.00 1.32
CA GLU A 131 12.21 -2.97 1.06
C GLU A 131 12.53 -3.22 -0.43
N LEU A 132 11.62 -3.87 -1.16
CA LEU A 132 11.68 -4.02 -2.62
C LEU A 132 11.20 -2.76 -3.36
N LEU A 133 10.07 -2.21 -2.90
CA LEU A 133 9.32 -1.18 -3.61
C LEU A 133 9.86 0.24 -3.34
N ALA A 134 10.18 0.56 -2.09
CA ALA A 134 10.52 1.92 -1.68
C ALA A 134 11.88 2.41 -2.23
N PRO A 135 12.99 1.64 -2.17
CA PRO A 135 14.27 2.12 -2.69
C PRO A 135 14.26 2.24 -4.21
N MET A 136 14.92 3.26 -4.76
CA MET A 136 15.11 3.38 -6.21
C MET A 136 15.87 2.18 -6.79
N THR A 137 16.91 1.72 -6.09
CA THR A 137 17.75 0.58 -6.50
C THR A 137 17.84 -0.45 -5.39
N VAL A 138 17.72 -1.73 -5.75
CA VAL A 138 17.96 -2.87 -4.87
C VAL A 138 18.94 -3.81 -5.55
N ASP A 139 20.08 -4.05 -4.91
CA ASP A 139 21.10 -4.98 -5.38
C ASP A 139 21.02 -6.27 -4.55
N PHE A 140 20.88 -7.41 -5.22
CA PHE A 140 20.69 -8.71 -4.59
C PHE A 140 22.03 -9.43 -4.43
N PHE A 141 22.27 -9.96 -3.24
CA PHE A 141 23.46 -10.71 -2.87
C PHE A 141 23.07 -12.07 -2.30
N ASP A 142 23.87 -13.09 -2.59
CA ASP A 142 23.68 -14.43 -2.03
C ASP A 142 24.21 -14.52 -0.59
N GLN A 143 24.15 -15.72 0.01
CA GLN A 143 24.64 -15.95 1.38
C GLN A 143 26.14 -15.66 1.58
N ASP A 144 26.93 -15.63 0.51
CA ASP A 144 28.37 -15.44 0.52
C ASP A 144 28.75 -13.99 0.12
N TRP A 145 27.76 -13.09 0.05
CA TRP A 145 27.87 -11.70 -0.42
C TRP A 145 28.33 -11.56 -1.88
N GLU A 146 28.08 -12.58 -2.71
CA GLU A 146 28.32 -12.49 -4.14
C GLU A 146 27.12 -11.84 -4.85
N PHE A 147 27.40 -10.94 -5.78
CA PHE A 147 26.37 -10.16 -6.47
C PHE A 147 25.60 -11.02 -7.47
N ILE A 148 24.28 -11.02 -7.35
CA ILE A 148 23.36 -11.78 -8.21
C ILE A 148 22.87 -10.93 -9.38
N GLY A 149 22.51 -9.68 -9.10
CA GLY A 149 21.84 -8.77 -10.04
C GLY A 149 21.09 -7.68 -9.30
N ASN A 150 20.70 -6.63 -10.01
CA ASN A 150 19.87 -5.57 -9.43
C ASN A 150 18.37 -5.77 -9.73
N LYS A 151 17.51 -4.98 -9.09
CA LYS A 151 16.04 -4.98 -9.24
C LYS A 151 15.59 -4.87 -10.70
N VAL A 152 16.32 -4.12 -11.53
CA VAL A 152 16.01 -3.92 -12.95
C VAL A 152 16.39 -5.16 -13.76
N ASP A 153 17.61 -5.69 -13.55
CA ASP A 153 18.12 -6.88 -14.22
C ASP A 153 17.26 -8.11 -13.93
N LEU A 154 16.81 -8.24 -12.69
CA LEU A 154 16.00 -9.36 -12.20
C LEU A 154 14.48 -9.11 -12.37
N GLY A 155 14.08 -8.02 -13.01
CA GLY A 155 12.70 -7.53 -13.04
C GLY A 155 11.68 -8.56 -13.53
N GLU A 156 11.98 -9.34 -14.57
CA GLU A 156 11.08 -10.40 -15.07
C GLU A 156 10.86 -11.51 -14.03
N ARG A 157 11.93 -11.94 -13.35
CA ARG A 157 11.89 -12.99 -12.33
C ARG A 157 11.14 -12.53 -11.09
N ILE A 158 11.43 -11.30 -10.65
CA ILE A 158 10.74 -10.67 -9.51
C ILE A 158 9.26 -10.48 -9.84
N SER A 159 8.93 -10.00 -11.04
CA SER A 159 7.56 -9.80 -11.48
C SER A 159 6.77 -11.10 -11.48
N LEU A 160 7.33 -12.16 -12.07
CA LEU A 160 6.71 -13.50 -12.05
C LEU A 160 6.46 -14.01 -10.62
N ARG A 161 7.39 -13.74 -9.69
CA ARG A 161 7.30 -14.22 -8.32
C ARG A 161 6.31 -13.41 -7.46
N THR A 162 6.21 -12.12 -7.69
CA THR A 162 5.52 -11.17 -6.79
C THR A 162 4.21 -10.65 -7.35
N ASN A 163 3.94 -10.86 -8.65
CA ASN A 163 2.85 -10.24 -9.41
C ASN A 163 2.90 -8.70 -9.42
N ILE A 164 4.06 -8.11 -9.14
CA ILE A 164 4.31 -6.68 -9.33
C ILE A 164 4.77 -6.51 -10.77
N ASP A 165 4.18 -5.59 -11.52
CA ASP A 165 4.58 -5.35 -12.90
C ASP A 165 5.99 -4.74 -12.98
N ILE A 166 6.65 -4.94 -14.12
CA ILE A 166 8.04 -4.52 -14.32
C ILE A 166 8.20 -2.99 -14.26
N GLU A 167 7.18 -2.23 -14.63
CA GLU A 167 7.23 -0.77 -14.62
C GLU A 167 7.21 -0.23 -13.19
N THR A 168 6.32 -0.74 -12.35
CA THR A 168 6.30 -0.48 -10.90
C THR A 168 7.64 -0.85 -10.24
N LEU A 169 8.21 -2.02 -10.57
CA LEU A 169 9.52 -2.43 -10.02
C LEU A 169 10.67 -1.48 -10.43
N LYS A 170 10.63 -0.96 -11.65
CA LYS A 170 11.66 -0.06 -12.20
C LYS A 170 11.56 1.36 -11.67
N THR A 171 10.34 1.87 -11.54
CA THR A 171 10.08 3.27 -11.18
C THR A 171 9.94 3.48 -9.68
N GLY A 172 9.50 2.46 -8.94
CA GLY A 172 9.05 2.61 -7.56
C GLY A 172 7.72 3.38 -7.45
N ASP A 173 7.11 3.78 -8.56
CA ASP A 173 5.85 4.53 -8.55
C ASP A 173 4.68 3.59 -8.27
N LEU A 174 3.98 3.84 -7.16
CA LEU A 174 2.84 3.06 -6.70
C LEU A 174 1.50 3.76 -6.97
N SER A 175 1.49 4.90 -7.66
CA SER A 175 0.32 5.77 -7.80
C SER A 175 -0.76 5.19 -8.72
N ASP A 176 -0.37 4.46 -9.77
CA ASP A 176 -1.29 3.82 -10.72
C ASP A 176 -1.84 2.48 -10.24
N ALA A 177 -1.28 1.92 -9.17
CA ALA A 177 -1.71 0.65 -8.62
C ALA A 177 -2.94 0.81 -7.71
N SER A 178 -3.99 0.03 -7.99
CA SER A 178 -5.19 -0.04 -7.17
C SER A 178 -4.94 -0.62 -5.78
N VAL A 179 -5.89 -0.41 -4.87
CA VAL A 179 -5.82 -1.00 -3.52
C VAL A 179 -5.74 -2.52 -3.61
N SER A 180 -6.55 -3.17 -4.45
CA SER A 180 -6.49 -4.63 -4.57
C SER A 180 -5.18 -5.13 -5.19
N GLN A 181 -4.59 -4.37 -6.11
CA GLN A 181 -3.26 -4.65 -6.66
C GLN A 181 -2.20 -4.63 -5.57
N LYS A 182 -2.13 -3.55 -4.79
CA LYS A 182 -1.20 -3.42 -3.66
C LYS A 182 -1.38 -4.54 -2.63
N MET A 183 -2.63 -4.87 -2.28
CA MET A 183 -2.93 -6.00 -1.39
C MET A 183 -2.48 -7.35 -1.97
N SER A 184 -2.62 -7.55 -3.29
CA SER A 184 -2.21 -8.79 -3.95
C SER A 184 -0.70 -9.03 -3.89
N TRP A 185 0.12 -7.97 -3.89
CA TRP A 185 1.58 -8.09 -3.73
C TRP A 185 2.01 -8.65 -2.37
N ALA A 186 1.12 -8.51 -1.37
CA ALA A 186 1.31 -9.05 -0.03
C ALA A 186 0.65 -10.43 0.18
N SER A 187 -0.07 -10.96 -0.82
CA SER A 187 -0.94 -12.13 -0.63
C SER A 187 -0.21 -13.41 -0.22
N ASN A 188 1.05 -13.55 -0.66
CA ASN A 188 1.91 -14.71 -0.41
C ASN A 188 2.97 -14.44 0.66
N ARG A 189 2.87 -13.31 1.37
CA ARG A 189 3.83 -12.90 2.38
C ARG A 189 3.38 -13.29 3.79
N GLN A 190 4.35 -13.46 4.66
CA GLN A 190 4.19 -13.97 6.01
C GLN A 190 5.00 -13.12 7.00
N THR A 191 4.45 -12.98 8.19
CA THR A 191 5.06 -12.23 9.30
C THR A 191 5.12 -13.09 10.54
N THR A 192 6.07 -12.79 11.43
CA THR A 192 6.21 -13.52 12.70
C THR A 192 5.14 -13.10 13.71
N ARG A 193 4.90 -11.79 13.84
CA ARG A 193 3.75 -11.25 14.58
C ARG A 193 2.59 -11.08 13.62
N LEU A 194 1.39 -11.40 14.09
CA LEU A 194 0.19 -11.35 13.26
C LEU A 194 -0.10 -9.93 12.79
N GLU A 195 0.13 -8.94 13.66
CA GLU A 195 -0.14 -7.53 13.38
C GLU A 195 0.79 -6.94 12.33
N ASP A 196 2.01 -7.48 12.21
CA ASP A 196 3.00 -6.98 11.26
C ASP A 196 2.54 -7.13 9.80
N ILE A 197 1.57 -8.03 9.50
CA ILE A 197 1.01 -8.12 8.14
C ILE A 197 0.29 -6.84 7.72
N ALA A 198 -0.25 -6.10 8.70
CA ALA A 198 -0.82 -4.79 8.48
C ALA A 198 0.28 -3.72 8.44
N TYR A 199 1.17 -3.75 9.45
CA TYR A 199 2.17 -2.71 9.62
C TYR A 199 3.21 -2.67 8.50
N CYS A 200 3.52 -3.80 7.87
CA CYS A 200 4.42 -3.85 6.72
C CYS A 200 3.86 -3.22 5.43
N LEU A 201 2.58 -2.84 5.43
CA LEU A 201 1.90 -2.23 4.28
C LEU A 201 1.68 -0.72 4.44
N LEU A 202 2.00 -0.13 5.60
CA LEU A 202 1.71 1.27 5.89
C LEU A 202 2.27 2.23 4.85
N GLY A 203 3.55 2.13 4.52
CA GLY A 203 4.16 3.00 3.52
C GLY A 203 3.74 2.73 2.07
N ILE A 204 3.31 1.49 1.74
CA ILE A 204 2.79 1.16 0.40
C ILE A 204 1.46 1.91 0.12
N PHE A 205 0.72 2.17 1.19
CA PHE A 205 -0.52 2.93 1.19
C PHE A 205 -0.35 4.35 1.75
N ASP A 206 0.88 4.84 1.97
CA ASP A 206 1.16 6.16 2.56
C ASP A 206 0.23 6.53 3.75
N ILE A 207 0.01 5.58 4.65
CA ILE A 207 -0.83 5.76 5.85
C ILE A 207 -0.03 5.59 7.12
N SER A 208 -0.46 6.29 8.18
CA SER A 208 0.09 6.17 9.52
C SER A 208 -0.98 5.71 10.50
N MET A 209 -0.64 4.79 11.40
CA MET A 209 -1.54 4.34 12.47
C MET A 209 -0.76 3.87 13.70
N THR A 210 -1.43 3.86 14.86
CA THR A 210 -0.83 3.40 16.12
C THR A 210 -0.65 1.88 16.14
N MET A 211 0.54 1.40 16.50
CA MET A 211 0.88 -0.02 16.65
C MET A 211 0.33 -0.56 17.97
N LEU A 212 -0.57 -1.54 17.89
CA LEU A 212 -1.21 -2.19 19.03
C LEU A 212 -0.93 -3.70 19.00
N TYR A 213 0.29 -4.10 19.36
CA TYR A 213 0.64 -5.52 19.50
C TYR A 213 -0.24 -6.23 20.54
N GLY A 214 -0.83 -7.36 20.15
CA GLY A 214 -1.82 -8.10 20.92
C GLY A 214 -3.25 -8.00 20.37
N GLU A 215 -3.50 -7.17 19.35
CA GLU A 215 -4.81 -7.07 18.70
C GLU A 215 -5.07 -8.18 17.66
N GLY A 216 -4.03 -8.93 17.27
CA GLY A 216 -4.11 -10.03 16.30
C GLY A 216 -4.56 -9.57 14.92
N GLU A 217 -5.42 -10.37 14.27
CA GLU A 217 -5.92 -10.12 12.91
C GLU A 217 -6.69 -8.79 12.76
N LYS A 218 -7.12 -8.18 13.88
CA LYS A 218 -7.79 -6.86 13.86
C LYS A 218 -6.90 -5.75 13.31
N ALA A 219 -5.57 -5.88 13.39
CA ALA A 219 -4.64 -4.91 12.83
C ALA A 219 -4.88 -4.72 11.32
N PHE A 220 -5.13 -5.80 10.58
CA PHE A 220 -5.36 -5.75 9.13
C PHE A 220 -6.74 -5.18 8.77
N ILE A 221 -7.73 -5.35 9.65
CA ILE A 221 -9.02 -4.66 9.51
C ILE A 221 -8.85 -3.16 9.70
N ARG A 222 -8.13 -2.72 10.74
CA ARG A 222 -7.82 -1.31 10.97
C ARG A 222 -7.03 -0.69 9.83
N LEU A 223 -6.08 -1.41 9.24
CA LEU A 223 -5.37 -0.97 8.03
C LEU A 223 -6.36 -0.61 6.91
N GLN A 224 -7.29 -1.52 6.60
CA GLN A 224 -8.30 -1.27 5.57
C GLN A 224 -9.24 -0.12 5.95
N GLU A 225 -9.55 0.07 7.24
CA GLU A 225 -10.32 1.23 7.70
C GLU A 225 -9.58 2.56 7.50
N GLU A 226 -8.26 2.61 7.72
CA GLU A 226 -7.46 3.80 7.40
C GLU A 226 -7.37 4.03 5.88
N ILE A 227 -7.19 2.96 5.09
CA ILE A 227 -7.21 3.07 3.61
C ILE A 227 -8.55 3.64 3.12
N LEU A 228 -9.69 3.22 3.68
CA LEU A 228 -11.00 3.74 3.31
C LEU A 228 -11.22 5.23 3.66
N LYS A 229 -10.40 5.81 4.54
CA LYS A 229 -10.46 7.25 4.86
C LYS A 229 -9.69 8.09 3.85
N GLU A 230 -8.59 7.55 3.32
CA GLU A 230 -7.67 8.25 2.41
C GLU A 230 -7.94 7.95 0.93
N TYR A 231 -8.45 6.76 0.61
CA TYR A 231 -8.62 6.28 -0.77
C TYR A 231 -10.09 6.02 -1.12
N ASP A 232 -10.53 6.61 -2.22
CA ASP A 232 -11.82 6.31 -2.86
C ASP A 232 -11.65 5.24 -3.95
N ASP A 233 -11.27 4.03 -3.51
CA ASP A 233 -11.00 2.89 -4.39
C ASP A 233 -11.82 1.66 -3.97
N HIS A 234 -12.86 1.35 -4.75
CA HIS A 234 -13.73 0.21 -4.49
C HIS A 234 -13.06 -1.17 -4.68
N THR A 235 -11.85 -1.23 -5.26
CA THR A 235 -11.12 -2.50 -5.41
C THR A 235 -10.76 -3.12 -4.05
N ILE A 236 -10.73 -2.33 -2.97
CA ILE A 236 -10.60 -2.85 -1.59
C ILE A 236 -11.69 -3.87 -1.23
N PHE A 237 -12.86 -3.81 -1.86
CA PHE A 237 -13.94 -4.76 -1.64
C PHE A 237 -13.86 -5.98 -2.57
N ALA A 238 -12.97 -5.99 -3.55
CA ALA A 238 -12.86 -7.03 -4.58
C ALA A 238 -11.96 -8.21 -4.17
N TRP A 239 -12.14 -8.73 -2.95
CA TRP A 239 -11.41 -9.91 -2.44
C TRP A 239 -12.22 -11.22 -2.53
N ASP A 240 -11.53 -12.37 -2.61
CA ASP A 240 -12.15 -13.69 -2.81
C ASP A 240 -12.72 -14.28 -1.51
N ALA A 241 -13.99 -14.01 -1.23
CA ALA A 241 -14.64 -14.53 -0.03
C ALA A 241 -14.93 -16.05 -0.07
N SER A 242 -14.74 -16.72 -1.21
CA SER A 242 -14.90 -18.18 -1.26
C SER A 242 -13.84 -18.93 -0.47
N SER A 243 -12.71 -18.28 -0.20
CA SER A 243 -11.61 -18.84 0.59
C SER A 243 -11.85 -18.75 2.10
N VAL A 244 -12.92 -18.08 2.55
CA VAL A 244 -13.24 -17.97 3.98
C VAL A 244 -13.76 -19.32 4.49
N PRO A 245 -13.17 -19.91 5.56
CA PRO A 245 -13.60 -21.19 6.11
C PRO A 245 -15.10 -21.22 6.46
N GLU A 246 -15.73 -22.39 6.30
CA GLU A 246 -17.14 -22.59 6.67
C GLU A 246 -17.38 -22.42 8.18
N SER A 247 -16.36 -22.68 8.99
CA SER A 247 -16.38 -22.50 10.45
C SER A 247 -16.49 -21.03 10.89
N ALA A 248 -16.18 -20.07 10.01
CA ALA A 248 -16.33 -18.66 10.30
C ALA A 248 -17.83 -18.30 10.39
N SER A 249 -18.26 -17.80 11.54
CA SER A 249 -19.66 -17.49 11.83
C SER A 249 -20.22 -16.36 10.97
N THR A 250 -19.37 -15.45 10.50
CA THR A 250 -19.75 -14.33 9.63
C THR A 250 -18.62 -13.99 8.66
N ILE A 251 -18.99 -13.50 7.48
CA ILE A 251 -18.06 -12.93 6.50
C ILE A 251 -18.15 -11.41 6.62
N GLY A 252 -17.05 -10.79 7.05
CA GLY A 252 -16.94 -9.34 7.13
C GLY A 252 -17.03 -8.69 5.75
N THR A 253 -17.27 -7.37 5.72
CA THR A 253 -17.17 -6.59 4.47
C THR A 253 -15.72 -6.47 4.00
N LEU A 254 -14.82 -6.29 4.96
CA LEU A 254 -13.36 -6.19 4.77
C LEU A 254 -12.70 -7.57 4.87
N ALA A 255 -11.58 -7.74 4.17
CA ALA A 255 -10.89 -9.01 4.12
C ALA A 255 -10.09 -9.24 5.43
N PRO A 256 -10.01 -10.46 5.95
CA PRO A 256 -9.27 -10.70 7.19
C PRO A 256 -7.75 -10.77 6.99
N HIS A 257 -7.26 -10.93 5.76
CA HIS A 257 -5.83 -11.07 5.43
C HIS A 257 -5.57 -10.69 3.95
N PRO A 258 -4.37 -10.21 3.55
CA PRO A 258 -4.07 -9.89 2.14
C PRO A 258 -4.12 -11.10 1.20
N SER A 259 -4.01 -12.33 1.71
CA SER A 259 -4.12 -13.57 0.92
C SER A 259 -5.43 -13.69 0.14
N TYR A 260 -6.50 -13.05 0.63
CA TYR A 260 -7.81 -13.00 -0.02
C TYR A 260 -7.82 -12.13 -1.29
N PHE A 261 -6.76 -11.35 -1.54
CA PHE A 261 -6.56 -10.55 -2.75
C PHE A 261 -5.64 -11.23 -3.78
N SER A 262 -5.24 -12.49 -3.57
CA SER A 262 -4.33 -13.23 -4.46
C SER A 262 -4.80 -13.32 -5.93
N LYS A 263 -6.10 -13.17 -6.18
CA LYS A 263 -6.72 -13.17 -7.52
C LYS A 263 -7.33 -11.81 -7.89
N SER A 264 -6.87 -10.74 -7.25
CA SER A 264 -7.46 -9.39 -7.38
C SER A 264 -6.47 -8.36 -7.94
N SER A 265 -5.36 -8.83 -8.52
CA SER A 265 -4.28 -8.00 -9.08
C SER A 265 -4.63 -7.31 -10.41
N HIS A 266 -5.76 -7.66 -11.03
CA HIS A 266 -6.17 -7.13 -12.33
C HIS A 266 -7.35 -6.17 -12.25
N PHE A 267 -7.87 -5.89 -11.04
CA PHE A 267 -8.94 -4.92 -10.86
C PHE A 267 -8.38 -3.50 -10.77
N GLN A 268 -9.00 -2.59 -11.53
CA GLN A 268 -8.65 -1.18 -11.58
C GLN A 268 -9.84 -0.33 -11.12
N PRO A 269 -9.60 0.75 -10.35
CA PRO A 269 -10.66 1.65 -9.93
C PRO A 269 -11.27 2.37 -11.12
N HIS A 270 -12.57 2.61 -11.06
CA HIS A 270 -13.23 3.49 -12.00
C HIS A 270 -13.08 4.96 -11.54
N PRO A 271 -12.71 5.92 -12.43
CA PRO A 271 -12.48 7.32 -12.04
C PRO A 271 -13.69 8.03 -11.42
N SER A 272 -14.90 7.56 -11.76
CA SER A 272 -16.13 7.99 -11.10
C SER A 272 -16.56 6.93 -10.11
N THR A 273 -16.29 7.20 -8.85
CA THR A 273 -16.95 6.62 -7.70
C THR A 273 -18.26 7.36 -7.43
N GLY A 274 -19.21 6.69 -6.77
CA GLY A 274 -20.52 7.26 -6.47
C GLY A 274 -20.46 8.14 -5.23
N ASP A 275 -21.36 7.89 -4.28
CA ASP A 275 -21.23 8.47 -2.94
C ASP A 275 -20.00 7.88 -2.22
N PRO A 276 -19.22 8.68 -1.48
CA PRO A 276 -18.07 8.19 -0.74
C PRO A 276 -18.40 7.08 0.25
N VAL A 277 -17.46 6.17 0.45
CA VAL A 277 -17.54 5.13 1.47
C VAL A 277 -17.57 5.78 2.86
N THR A 278 -18.44 5.31 3.75
CA THR A 278 -18.47 5.78 5.14
C THR A 278 -18.42 4.61 6.12
N ILE A 279 -17.49 4.66 7.07
CA ILE A 279 -17.42 3.72 8.18
C ILE A 279 -18.34 4.20 9.32
N THR A 280 -19.20 3.32 9.82
CA THR A 280 -20.15 3.61 10.90
C THR A 280 -20.08 2.53 11.98
N ASN A 281 -20.66 2.79 13.15
CA ASN A 281 -20.79 1.78 14.21
C ASN A 281 -21.72 0.60 13.83
N ARG A 282 -22.39 0.66 12.67
CA ARG A 282 -23.20 -0.44 12.10
C ARG A 282 -22.49 -1.20 10.97
N GLY A 283 -21.27 -0.78 10.62
CA GLY A 283 -20.51 -1.30 9.49
C GLY A 283 -20.28 -0.25 8.41
N ILE A 284 -20.01 -0.70 7.19
CA ILE A 284 -19.67 0.16 6.05
C ILE A 284 -20.94 0.53 5.28
N ARG A 285 -21.13 1.82 5.06
CA ARG A 285 -22.14 2.35 4.15
C ARG A 285 -21.48 2.63 2.81
N LEU A 286 -22.05 2.00 1.77
CA LEU A 286 -21.56 2.09 0.40
C LEU A 286 -22.75 2.16 -0.57
N GLY A 287 -22.73 3.13 -1.48
CA GLY A 287 -23.73 3.25 -2.53
C GLY A 287 -23.37 2.36 -3.71
N LEU A 288 -24.00 1.19 -3.83
CA LEU A 288 -23.80 0.27 -4.96
C LEU A 288 -25.09 0.09 -5.75
N PRO A 289 -25.03 0.04 -7.08
CA PRO A 289 -26.09 -0.56 -7.86
C PRO A 289 -26.19 -2.06 -7.57
N ILE A 290 -27.43 -2.54 -7.42
CA ILE A 290 -27.72 -3.94 -7.11
C ILE A 290 -28.45 -4.59 -8.28
N ILE A 291 -28.04 -5.80 -8.65
CA ILE A 291 -28.70 -6.62 -9.68
C ILE A 291 -29.01 -8.02 -9.11
N GLU A 292 -30.06 -8.66 -9.60
CA GLU A 292 -30.39 -10.03 -9.19
C GLU A 292 -29.41 -11.04 -9.81
N GLU A 293 -28.96 -12.01 -9.03
CA GLU A 293 -28.09 -13.07 -9.52
C GLU A 293 -28.91 -14.19 -10.17
N SER A 294 -28.79 -14.32 -11.50
CA SER A 294 -29.59 -15.28 -12.27
C SER A 294 -29.32 -16.75 -11.93
N LYS A 295 -28.16 -17.05 -11.32
CA LYS A 295 -27.72 -18.42 -11.00
C LYS A 295 -28.10 -18.87 -9.59
N ASN A 296 -28.24 -17.95 -8.64
CA ASN A 296 -28.45 -18.24 -7.22
C ASN A 296 -29.65 -17.44 -6.68
N PRO A 297 -30.85 -18.04 -6.65
CA PRO A 297 -32.05 -17.36 -6.15
C PRO A 297 -31.87 -16.86 -4.71
N GLY A 298 -32.19 -15.58 -4.47
CA GLY A 298 -32.04 -14.92 -3.17
C GLY A 298 -30.67 -14.27 -2.92
N GLN A 299 -29.73 -14.41 -3.85
CA GLN A 299 -28.47 -13.69 -3.88
C GLN A 299 -28.58 -12.48 -4.83
N GLU A 300 -27.98 -11.37 -4.42
CA GLU A 300 -27.91 -10.14 -5.21
C GLU A 300 -26.43 -9.81 -5.48
N LEU A 301 -26.12 -9.16 -6.60
CA LEU A 301 -24.77 -8.67 -6.90
C LEU A 301 -24.73 -7.15 -6.70
N GLY A 302 -23.83 -6.71 -5.83
CA GLY A 302 -23.48 -5.29 -5.69
C GLY A 302 -22.35 -4.93 -6.64
N LEU A 303 -22.58 -3.98 -7.54
CA LEU A 303 -21.63 -3.57 -8.57
C LEU A 303 -20.65 -2.54 -8.01
N LEU A 304 -19.39 -2.93 -7.87
CA LEU A 304 -18.30 -2.05 -7.47
C LEU A 304 -17.93 -1.08 -8.61
N SER A 305 -17.48 0.12 -8.25
CA SER A 305 -16.93 1.11 -9.17
C SER A 305 -15.49 0.74 -9.57
N CYS A 306 -15.32 -0.46 -10.15
CA CYS A 306 -14.05 -0.96 -10.66
C CYS A 306 -14.30 -1.93 -11.83
N PHE A 307 -13.25 -2.15 -12.62
CA PHE A 307 -13.28 -2.99 -13.81
C PHE A 307 -12.07 -3.93 -13.84
N SER A 308 -12.20 -5.02 -14.60
CA SER A 308 -11.13 -5.98 -14.87
C SER A 308 -10.32 -5.52 -16.08
N GLY A 309 -9.02 -5.87 -16.14
CA GLY A 309 -7.98 -5.47 -17.12
C GLY A 309 -8.28 -5.59 -18.63
N SER A 310 -9.53 -5.84 -19.04
CA SER A 310 -10.06 -5.73 -20.41
C SER A 310 -10.69 -4.36 -20.74
N GLY A 311 -10.51 -3.35 -19.87
CA GLY A 311 -10.98 -1.97 -20.05
C GLY A 311 -12.38 -1.71 -19.47
N ALA A 312 -12.85 -0.46 -19.59
CA ALA A 312 -14.10 0.05 -19.01
C ALA A 312 -15.41 -0.64 -19.48
N GLY A 313 -15.30 -1.70 -20.30
CA GLY A 313 -16.41 -2.55 -20.74
C GLY A 313 -16.70 -3.74 -19.81
N SER A 314 -16.05 -3.83 -18.65
CA SER A 314 -16.34 -4.80 -17.60
C SER A 314 -16.74 -4.11 -16.29
N ALA A 315 -17.54 -4.78 -15.48
CA ALA A 315 -17.89 -4.35 -14.12
C ALA A 315 -17.62 -5.50 -13.15
N VAL A 316 -17.23 -5.17 -11.92
CA VAL A 316 -16.97 -6.16 -10.88
C VAL A 316 -18.13 -6.19 -9.89
N GLY A 317 -18.77 -7.34 -9.76
CA GLY A 317 -19.84 -7.59 -8.79
C GLY A 317 -19.33 -8.35 -7.57
N ILE A 318 -19.82 -8.00 -6.38
CA ILE A 318 -19.68 -8.83 -5.18
C ILE A 318 -21.03 -9.42 -4.79
N ALA A 319 -21.04 -10.69 -4.40
CA ALA A 319 -22.26 -11.36 -4.02
C ALA A 319 -22.70 -10.97 -2.60
N LEU A 320 -23.96 -10.57 -2.47
CA LEU A 320 -24.58 -10.03 -1.28
C LEU A 320 -25.85 -10.79 -0.94
N LEU A 321 -26.13 -10.90 0.36
CA LEU A 321 -27.38 -11.41 0.91
C LEU A 321 -28.09 -10.29 1.65
N ARG A 322 -29.36 -10.07 1.36
CA ARG A 322 -30.19 -9.10 2.07
C ARG A 322 -30.45 -9.58 3.50
N LYS A 323 -30.28 -8.69 4.48
CA LYS A 323 -30.57 -9.01 5.88
C LYS A 323 -32.09 -9.06 6.10
N SER A 324 -32.57 -10.09 6.78
CA SER A 324 -33.99 -10.30 7.06
C SER A 324 -34.65 -9.17 7.86
N HIS A 325 -33.89 -8.48 8.71
CA HIS A 325 -34.38 -7.46 9.64
C HIS A 325 -34.01 -6.02 9.25
N ASP A 326 -33.29 -5.83 8.14
CA ASP A 326 -32.86 -4.50 7.67
C ASP A 326 -33.00 -4.42 6.15
N ALA A 327 -34.00 -3.68 5.68
CA ALA A 327 -34.32 -3.56 4.26
C ALA A 327 -33.17 -2.97 3.43
N GLN A 328 -32.26 -2.20 4.05
CA GLN A 328 -31.08 -1.64 3.39
C GLN A 328 -29.77 -2.34 3.80
N GLY A 329 -29.87 -3.35 4.66
CA GLY A 329 -28.73 -4.06 5.20
C GLY A 329 -28.35 -5.27 4.35
N TYR A 330 -27.05 -5.39 4.07
CA TYR A 330 -26.47 -6.50 3.34
C TYR A 330 -25.37 -7.19 4.13
N SER A 331 -25.18 -8.48 3.87
CA SER A 331 -23.99 -9.24 4.27
C SER A 331 -23.32 -9.82 3.04
N ARG A 332 -21.98 -9.87 3.06
CA ARG A 332 -21.19 -10.50 2.00
C ARG A 332 -21.46 -12.00 1.95
N SER A 333 -21.63 -12.56 0.76
CA SER A 333 -21.72 -14.00 0.56
C SER A 333 -20.34 -14.64 0.40
N ARG A 334 -20.24 -15.94 0.66
CA ARG A 334 -19.02 -16.75 0.49
C ARG A 334 -18.79 -17.04 -1.00
N ALA A 335 -18.42 -16.04 -1.78
CA ALA A 335 -18.21 -16.14 -3.22
C ALA A 335 -17.05 -15.24 -3.67
N PRO A 336 -16.36 -15.59 -4.79
CA PRO A 336 -15.40 -14.68 -5.38
C PRO A 336 -16.11 -13.47 -6.01
N PRO A 337 -15.39 -12.36 -6.27
CA PRO A 337 -15.89 -11.31 -7.15
C PRO A 337 -16.23 -11.88 -8.54
N VAL A 338 -17.27 -11.33 -9.16
CA VAL A 338 -17.77 -11.77 -10.47
C VAL A 338 -17.53 -10.67 -11.49
N GLU A 339 -16.87 -11.01 -12.60
CA GLU A 339 -16.69 -10.10 -13.72
C GLU A 339 -17.90 -10.15 -14.66
N LEU A 340 -18.48 -8.99 -14.95
CA LEU A 340 -19.65 -8.83 -15.80
C LEU A 340 -19.27 -8.08 -17.07
N SER A 341 -19.69 -8.60 -18.23
CA SER A 341 -19.52 -7.89 -19.50
C SER A 341 -20.61 -6.84 -19.68
N VAL A 342 -20.19 -5.60 -19.91
CA VAL A 342 -21.06 -4.43 -19.89
C VAL A 342 -21.74 -4.15 -21.25
N ARG A 343 -21.37 -4.90 -22.32
CA ARG A 343 -21.84 -4.70 -23.72
C ARG A 343 -23.37 -4.74 -23.92
N GLY A 344 -24.17 -5.08 -22.91
CA GLY A 344 -25.64 -4.99 -22.93
C GLY A 344 -26.30 -4.35 -21.70
N PHE A 345 -25.55 -3.99 -20.65
CA PHE A 345 -26.14 -3.69 -19.33
C PHE A 345 -26.56 -2.21 -19.14
N PHE A 346 -25.83 -1.25 -19.70
CA PHE A 346 -26.15 0.19 -19.54
C PHE A 346 -27.24 0.73 -20.48
N ARG A 347 -27.84 -0.10 -21.34
CA ARG A 347 -28.93 0.36 -22.22
C ARG A 347 -30.27 0.56 -21.50
N GLY A 348 -30.39 0.16 -20.23
CA GLY A 348 -31.64 0.26 -19.46
C GLY A 348 -31.49 0.77 -18.02
N MET A 349 -30.29 1.18 -17.60
CA MET A 349 -30.05 1.57 -16.21
C MET A 349 -30.36 3.07 -16.04
N PHE A 350 -31.61 3.36 -15.69
CA PHE A 350 -31.97 4.67 -15.16
C PHE A 350 -31.22 4.87 -13.85
N PHE A 351 -30.30 5.84 -13.82
CA PHE A 351 -29.78 6.39 -12.58
C PHE A 351 -30.95 6.98 -11.79
N PHE A 352 -31.57 6.19 -10.90
CA PHE A 352 -32.36 6.73 -9.80
C PHE A 352 -31.40 7.27 -8.74
N GLY A 353 -30.65 8.31 -9.10
CA GLY A 353 -30.13 9.25 -8.12
C GLY A 353 -31.33 9.98 -7.56
N ALA A 354 -31.77 9.60 -6.37
CA ALA A 354 -32.74 10.37 -5.60
C ALA A 354 -32.13 11.76 -5.33
N ARG A 355 -32.36 12.72 -6.23
CA ARG A 355 -32.07 14.13 -6.00
C ARG A 355 -32.98 14.59 -4.87
N TYR A 356 -32.45 14.64 -3.65
CA TYR A 356 -33.01 15.51 -2.62
C TYR A 356 -32.77 16.96 -3.08
N GLN A 357 -33.77 17.54 -3.73
CA GLN A 357 -33.89 18.99 -3.84
C GLN A 357 -34.09 19.52 -2.42
N THR A 358 -33.04 20.09 -1.83
CA THR A 358 -33.20 20.97 -0.68
C THR A 358 -34.04 22.16 -1.14
N LYS A 359 -35.28 22.24 -0.66
CA LYS A 359 -36.10 23.46 -0.72
C LYS A 359 -35.33 24.55 0.02
N GLY A 360 -34.57 25.35 -0.72
CA GLY A 360 -34.12 26.66 -0.26
C GLY A 360 -35.36 27.50 0.05
N LYS A 361 -35.56 27.83 1.32
CA LYS A 361 -36.51 28.87 1.74
C LYS A 361 -36.08 30.18 1.08
N ASN A 362 -36.81 30.57 0.03
CA ASN A 362 -36.73 31.91 -0.52
C ASN A 362 -37.14 32.94 0.53
N ARG A 363 -36.28 33.94 0.69
CA ARG A 363 -36.52 35.18 1.42
C ARG A 363 -37.75 35.90 0.86
N GLN A 364 -38.50 36.49 1.78
CA GLN A 364 -39.57 37.44 1.49
C GLN A 364 -39.02 38.72 0.85
N GLY A 365 -39.80 39.29 -0.07
CA GLY A 365 -39.77 40.70 -0.47
C GLY A 365 -40.13 40.93 -1.94
N PRO A 366 -41.34 41.43 -2.26
CA PRO A 366 -41.68 41.84 -3.63
C PRO A 366 -41.54 43.36 -3.84
N SER A 367 -40.93 43.69 -5.00
CA SER A 367 -41.25 44.75 -5.98
C SER A 367 -41.51 46.21 -5.55
N VAL A 368 -40.74 47.14 -6.12
CA VAL A 368 -41.24 48.41 -6.72
C VAL A 368 -40.43 48.76 -7.99
N THR A 369 -41.14 49.30 -8.97
CA THR A 369 -40.88 49.65 -10.37
C THR A 369 -40.13 50.96 -10.64
N SER A 370 -39.75 51.16 -11.93
CA SER A 370 -39.46 52.42 -12.67
C SER A 370 -38.03 52.99 -12.52
N LEU A 371 -37.31 53.58 -13.50
CA LEU A 371 -37.59 54.26 -14.78
C LEU A 371 -36.32 54.23 -15.69
N GLU A 372 -36.56 54.29 -17.02
CA GLU A 372 -35.86 54.98 -18.13
C GLU A 372 -34.32 55.24 -18.17
N GLY A 373 -33.72 55.02 -19.37
CA GLY A 373 -32.62 55.90 -19.83
C GLY A 373 -31.53 55.34 -20.79
N ARG A 374 -31.79 55.39 -22.11
CA ARG A 374 -30.88 55.64 -23.27
C ARG A 374 -29.40 55.17 -23.30
N ARG A 375 -29.11 54.22 -24.22
CA ARG A 375 -28.25 54.23 -25.45
C ARG A 375 -26.79 54.82 -25.48
N PRO A 376 -25.95 54.44 -26.50
CA PRO A 376 -24.57 53.97 -26.35
C PRO A 376 -23.47 54.81 -27.06
N GLY A 377 -22.18 54.45 -26.88
CA GLY A 377 -21.03 54.85 -27.71
C GLY A 377 -19.71 54.25 -27.18
N ARG A 378 -18.96 53.46 -27.97
CA ARG A 378 -17.75 53.86 -28.76
C ARG A 378 -16.69 54.55 -27.88
N SER A 379 -15.38 54.28 -27.92
CA SER A 379 -14.46 53.52 -28.78
C SER A 379 -13.04 53.88 -28.29
N CYS A 380 -12.04 53.00 -28.48
CA CYS A 380 -10.61 53.38 -28.58
C CYS A 380 -9.97 53.96 -27.29
N VAL A 381 -8.67 53.87 -26.98
CA VAL A 381 -7.45 53.52 -27.69
C VAL A 381 -6.34 53.42 -26.61
N GLN A 382 -5.40 52.51 -26.83
CA GLN A 382 -3.95 52.56 -26.55
C GLN A 382 -3.37 52.93 -25.17
N ASP A 383 -2.43 52.05 -24.80
CA ASP A 383 -1.05 52.29 -24.34
C ASP A 383 -0.81 53.18 -23.12
N VAL A 384 -0.03 52.64 -22.16
CA VAL A 384 1.30 53.13 -21.78
C VAL A 384 1.82 52.35 -20.56
N GLU A 385 2.95 51.66 -20.77
CA GLU A 385 4.14 51.52 -19.90
C GLU A 385 4.10 52.31 -18.56
N GLN A 386 4.56 51.85 -17.38
CA GLN A 386 5.80 51.17 -16.97
C GLN A 386 5.76 50.98 -15.43
N PRO A 387 6.76 50.34 -14.79
CA PRO A 387 6.69 49.77 -13.44
C PRO A 387 7.15 50.72 -12.32
N ALA A 388 6.84 50.36 -11.07
CA ALA A 388 7.54 50.90 -9.89
C ALA A 388 7.89 49.76 -8.92
N LYS A 389 9.20 49.60 -8.71
CA LYS A 389 9.83 48.96 -7.55
C LYS A 389 9.61 49.80 -6.29
N VAL A 390 10.02 49.21 -5.15
CA VAL A 390 10.37 49.77 -3.82
C VAL A 390 9.34 49.32 -2.78
N ALA A 391 9.67 48.66 -1.67
CA ALA A 391 10.95 48.41 -0.99
C ALA A 391 11.02 46.97 -0.46
#